data_AF-A0A0A7NWP6-F1
#
_entry.id   AF-A0A0A7NWP6-F1
#
_cell.length_a   1.000
_cell.length_b   1.000
_cell.length_c   1.000
_cell.angle_alpha   90.00
_cell.angle_beta   90.00
_cell.angle_gamma   90.00
#
_symmetry.space_group_name_H-M   'P 1'
#
loop_
_entity.id
_entity.type
_entity.pdbx_description
1 polymer ?
#
loop_
_entity_poly.entity_id
_entity_poly.type
_entity_poly.pdbx_seq_one_letter_code
_entity_poly.pdbx_strand_id
1 'polypeptide(L)'
;MYFIGLAVGAVFALSIYWLIKQNKKITWWQWLIALIATIALFAAVQHFYGSLAENDTKAAWVGMGIFGIIAVILGVVDWRLIAGNKEKV
;
A
#
# COMPACT_ATOMS: atom_id res chain seq x y z
N MET A 1 10.13 -10.96 -11.71
CA MET A 1 8.70 -10.60 -11.76
C MET A 1 7.82 -11.49 -10.87
N TYR A 2 8.03 -12.81 -10.82
CA TYR A 2 7.14 -13.76 -10.13
C TYR A 2 6.95 -13.55 -8.61
N PHE A 3 7.92 -12.94 -7.91
CA PHE A 3 7.85 -12.74 -6.45
C PHE A 3 7.28 -11.38 -6.02
N ILE A 4 6.97 -10.47 -6.95
CA ILE A 4 6.46 -9.14 -6.61
C ILE A 4 5.10 -9.23 -5.92
N GLY A 5 4.20 -10.08 -6.44
CA GLY A 5 2.91 -10.33 -5.80
C GLY A 5 3.07 -10.94 -4.40
N LEU A 6 4.09 -11.79 -4.21
CA LEU A 6 4.39 -12.42 -2.93
C LEU A 6 4.95 -11.39 -1.93
N ALA A 7 5.85 -10.50 -2.37
CA ALA A 7 6.38 -9.41 -1.56
C ALA A 7 5.28 -8.41 -1.15
N VAL A 8 4.43 -8.00 -2.09
CA VAL A 8 3.31 -7.10 -1.81
C VAL A 8 2.29 -7.76 -0.88
N GLY A 9 1.97 -9.04 -1.12
CA GLY A 9 1.12 -9.82 -0.21
C GLY A 9 1.70 -9.95 1.19
N ALA A 10 3.02 -10.13 1.32
CA ALA A 10 3.69 -10.18 2.62
C ALA A 10 3.62 -8.83 3.36
N VAL A 11 3.90 -7.72 2.67
CA VAL A 11 3.77 -6.38 3.25
C VAL A 11 2.33 -6.11 3.72
N PHE A 12 1.35 -6.46 2.90
CA PHE A 12 -0.06 -6.30 3.26
C PHE A 12 -0.46 -7.17 4.46
N ALA A 13 -0.07 -8.45 4.48
CA ALA A 13 -0.35 -9.36 5.58
C ALA A 13 0.29 -8.91 6.90
N LEU A 14 1.55 -8.46 6.86
CA LEU A 14 2.25 -7.90 8.03
C LEU A 14 1.56 -6.63 8.54
N SER A 15 1.07 -5.79 7.64
CA SER A 15 0.34 -4.56 7.97
C SER A 15 -0.99 -4.89 8.67
N ILE A 16 -1.75 -5.86 8.16
CA ILE A 16 -2.98 -6.35 8.79
C ILE A 16 -2.68 -6.96 10.16
N TYR A 17 -1.66 -7.81 10.25
CA TYR A 17 -1.26 -8.43 11.52
C TYR A 17 -0.92 -7.39 12.58
N TRP A 18 -0.14 -6.37 12.20
CA TRP A 18 0.18 -5.24 13.08
C TRP A 18 -1.08 -4.49 13.51
N LEU A 19 -2.01 -4.21 12.58
CA LEU A 19 -3.29 -3.54 12.88
C LEU A 19 -4.17 -4.33 13.85
N ILE A 20 -4.24 -5.66 13.69
CA ILE A 20 -4.99 -6.53 14.60
C ILE A 20 -4.43 -6.43 16.03
N LYS A 21 -3.09 -6.34 16.16
CA LYS A 21 -2.44 -6.19 17.47
C LYS A 21 -2.68 -4.84 18.16
N GLN A 22 -3.01 -3.79 17.42
CA GLN A 22 -3.20 -2.45 18.00
C GLN A 22 -4.47 -2.33 18.87
N ASN A 23 -5.33 -3.35 18.90
CA ASN A 23 -6.62 -3.37 19.60
C ASN A 23 -7.48 -2.11 19.38
N LYS A 24 -7.32 -1.43 18.24
CA LYS A 24 -8.09 -0.22 17.88
C LYS A 24 -9.35 -0.59 17.11
N LYS A 25 -10.42 0.18 17.30
CA LYS A 25 -11.64 0.05 16.47
C LYS A 25 -11.35 0.61 15.09
N ILE A 26 -11.30 -0.24 14.07
CA ILE A 26 -11.11 0.17 12.67
C ILE A 26 -12.48 0.20 12.01
N THR A 27 -12.82 1.32 11.39
CA THR A 27 -14.05 1.49 10.63
C THR A 27 -13.92 0.89 9.23
N TRP A 28 -15.04 0.54 8.60
CA TRP A 28 -15.03 -0.11 7.28
C TRP A 28 -14.41 0.78 6.18
N TRP A 29 -14.57 2.11 6.28
CA TRP A 29 -13.96 3.04 5.34
C TRP A 29 -12.43 3.11 5.49
N GLN A 30 -11.88 2.93 6.70
CA GLN A 30 -10.43 2.84 6.91
C GLN A 30 -9.86 1.60 6.19
N TRP A 31 -10.58 0.48 6.21
CA TRP A 31 -10.22 -0.68 5.39
C TRP A 31 -10.21 -0.39 3.89
N LEU A 32 -11.12 0.46 3.41
CA LEU A 32 -11.13 0.89 2.01
C LEU A 32 -9.89 1.74 1.67
N ILE A 33 -9.50 2.68 2.54
CA ILE A 33 -8.29 3.50 2.34
C ILE A 33 -7.05 2.60 2.31
N ALA A 34 -6.92 1.68 3.26
CA ALA A 34 -5.83 0.71 3.32
C ALA A 34 -5.76 -0.15 2.03
N LEU A 35 -6.90 -0.58 1.50
CA LEU A 35 -6.98 -1.33 0.25
C LEU A 35 -6.50 -0.49 -0.94
N ILE A 36 -6.97 0.75 -1.07
CA ILE A 36 -6.56 1.64 -2.18
C ILE A 36 -5.07 1.95 -2.10
N ALA A 37 -4.54 2.21 -0.90
CA ALA A 37 -3.10 2.41 -0.70
C ALA A 37 -2.29 1.19 -1.15
N THR A 38 -2.77 -0.02 -0.85
CA THR A 38 -2.12 -1.28 -1.23
C THR A 38 -2.17 -1.51 -2.74
N ILE A 39 -3.31 -1.24 -3.39
CA ILE A 39 -3.44 -1.33 -4.84
C ILE A 39 -2.50 -0.33 -5.52
N ALA A 40 -2.43 0.91 -5.02
CA ALA A 40 -1.51 1.91 -5.55
C ALA A 40 -0.04 1.47 -5.40
N LEU A 41 0.33 0.89 -4.25
CA LEU A 41 1.69 0.36 -4.06
C LEU A 41 1.98 -0.77 -5.05
N PHE A 42 1.03 -1.70 -5.22
CA PHE A 42 1.16 -2.79 -6.19
C PHE A 42 1.32 -2.27 -7.61
N ALA A 43 0.50 -1.29 -8.01
CA ALA A 43 0.57 -0.64 -9.32
C ALA A 43 1.93 0.06 -9.54
N ALA A 44 2.48 0.73 -8.53
CA ALA A 44 3.79 1.37 -8.61
C ALA A 44 4.88 0.35 -8.95
N VAL A 45 4.91 -0.78 -8.24
CA VAL A 45 5.90 -1.84 -8.46
C VAL A 45 5.67 -2.53 -9.80
N GLN A 46 4.43 -2.86 -10.14
CA GLN A 46 4.11 -3.54 -11.40
C GLN A 46 4.45 -2.67 -12.62
N HIS A 47 4.11 -1.37 -12.58
CA HIS A 47 4.42 -0.43 -13.64
C HIS A 47 5.94 -0.23 -13.79
N PHE A 48 6.67 -0.12 -12.68
CA PHE A 48 8.14 0.02 -12.73
C PHE A 48 8.79 -1.15 -13.48
N TYR A 49 8.50 -2.38 -13.05
CA TYR A 49 9.10 -3.57 -13.67
C TYR A 49 8.55 -3.86 -15.07
N GLY A 50 7.29 -3.52 -15.34
CA GLY A 50 6.70 -3.60 -16.68
C GLY A 50 7.43 -2.72 -17.68
N SER A 51 7.61 -1.43 -17.35
CA SER A 51 8.31 -0.49 -18.21
C SER A 51 9.81 -0.81 -18.36
N LEU A 52 10.47 -1.31 -17.31
CA LEU A 52 11.86 -1.78 -17.43
C LEU A 52 12.00 -2.98 -18.39
N ALA A 53 11.03 -3.90 -18.42
CA ALA A 53 11.03 -5.01 -19.36
C ALA A 53 10.88 -4.54 -20.82
N GLU A 54 10.30 -3.36 -21.03
CA GLU A 54 10.17 -2.68 -22.32
C GLU A 54 11.34 -1.73 -22.62
N ASN A 55 12.40 -1.71 -21.80
CA ASN A 55 13.52 -0.78 -21.86
C ASN A 55 13.14 0.72 -21.72
N ASP A 56 11.93 1.03 -21.25
CA ASP A 56 11.51 2.41 -20.98
C ASP A 56 11.78 2.79 -19.52
N THR A 57 13.01 3.22 -19.27
CA THR A 57 13.44 3.63 -17.93
C THR A 57 12.71 4.88 -17.45
N LYS A 58 12.32 5.78 -18.36
CA LYS A 58 11.63 7.02 -17.99
C LYS A 58 10.21 6.71 -17.54
N ALA A 59 9.47 5.91 -18.29
CA ALA A 59 8.13 5.47 -17.91
C ALA A 59 8.14 4.68 -16.60
N ALA A 60 9.17 3.85 -16.36
CA ALA A 60 9.33 3.11 -15.12
C ALA A 60 9.33 4.03 -13.89
N TRP A 61 10.20 5.04 -13.88
CA TRP A 61 10.31 5.97 -12.75
C TRP A 61 9.10 6.90 -12.62
N VAL A 62 8.51 7.37 -13.73
CA VAL A 62 7.32 8.22 -13.69
C VAL A 62 6.12 7.47 -13.14
N GLY A 63 5.85 6.25 -13.65
CA GLY A 63 4.76 5.41 -13.16
C GLY A 63 4.93 5.03 -11.69
N MET A 64 6.15 4.61 -11.30
CA MET A 64 6.48 4.35 -9.90
C MET A 64 6.27 5.58 -9.03
N GLY A 65 6.67 6.76 -9.49
CA GLY A 65 6.51 8.02 -8.77
C GLY A 65 5.04 8.36 -8.53
N ILE A 66 4.21 8.32 -9.58
CA ILE A 66 2.78 8.64 -9.48
C ILE A 66 2.07 7.69 -8.51
N PHE A 67 2.15 6.38 -8.76
CA PHE A 67 1.43 5.41 -7.94
C PHE A 67 2.04 5.27 -6.53
N GLY A 68 3.36 5.38 -6.41
CA GLY A 68 4.07 5.30 -5.14
C GLY A 68 3.75 6.47 -4.23
N ILE A 69 3.70 7.71 -4.76
CA ILE A 69 3.30 8.89 -3.98
C ILE A 69 1.86 8.74 -3.47
N ILE A 70 0.93 8.29 -4.33
CA ILE A 70 -0.46 8.04 -3.92
C ILE A 70 -0.51 7.01 -2.79
N ALA A 71 0.21 5.90 -2.94
CA ALA A 71 0.28 4.84 -1.93
C ALA A 71 0.81 5.36 -0.58
N VAL A 72 1.88 6.15 -0.60
CA VAL A 72 2.48 6.74 0.61
C VAL A 72 1.53 7.72 1.27
N ILE A 73 0.91 8.63 0.52
CA ILE A 73 -0.03 9.60 1.08
C ILE A 73 -1.20 8.88 1.75
N LEU A 74 -1.84 7.95 1.05
CA LEU A 74 -2.98 7.22 1.60
C LEU A 74 -2.58 6.37 2.81
N GLY A 75 -1.42 5.70 2.75
CA GLY A 75 -0.92 4.90 3.87
C GLY A 75 -0.61 5.73 5.12
N VAL A 76 -0.01 6.91 4.96
CA VAL A 76 0.26 7.83 6.08
C VAL A 76 -1.04 8.40 6.65
N VAL A 77 -1.99 8.78 5.79
CA VAL A 77 -3.31 9.27 6.22
C VAL A 77 -4.05 8.18 7.00
N ASP A 78 -4.11 6.96 6.47
CA ASP A 78 -4.79 5.84 7.13
C ASP A 78 -4.14 5.51 8.48
N TRP A 79 -2.80 5.45 8.54
CA TRP A 79 -2.09 5.22 9.79
C TRP A 79 -2.40 6.31 10.83
N ARG A 80 -2.39 7.59 10.43
CA ARG A 80 -2.74 8.71 11.32
C ARG A 80 -4.16 8.59 11.86
N LEU A 81 -5.12 8.23 11.01
CA LEU A 81 -6.52 8.02 11.42
C LEU A 81 -6.63 6.86 12.41
N ILE A 82 -6.00 5.72 12.13
CA ILE A 82 -6.05 4.53 12.99
C ILE A 82 -5.34 4.77 14.31
N ALA A 83 -4.21 5.49 14.32
CA ALA A 83 -3.50 5.86 15.54
C ALA A 83 -4.35 6.74 16.48
N GLY A 84 -5.27 7.53 15.92
CA GLY A 84 -6.23 8.34 16.66
C GLY A 84 -7.50 7.60 17.10
N ASN A 85 -7.71 6.35 16.68
CA ASN A 85 -8.93 5.60 17.01
C ASN A 85 -8.96 5.19 18.50
N LYS A 86 -10.18 5.06 19.03
CA LYS A 86 -10.41 4.48 20.36
C LYS A 86 -10.08 2.98 20.38
N GLU A 87 -9.74 2.49 21.56
CA GLU A 87 -9.56 1.06 21.78
C GLU A 87 -10.88 0.30 21.64
N LYS A 88 -10.78 -0.95 21.20
CA LYS A 88 -11.88 -1.91 21.24
C LYS A 88 -12.13 -2.21 22.72
N VAL A 89 -13.33 -1.82 23.17
CA VAL A 89 -13.91 -2.24 24.46
C VAL A 89 -14.29 -3.70 24.34
#